data_AF-A0A7S3ARP1-F1
#
_entry.id   AF-A0A7S3ARP1-F1
#
_cell.length_a   1.000
_cell.length_b   1.000
_cell.length_c   1.000
_cell.angle_alpha   90.00
_cell.angle_beta   90.00
_cell.angle_gamma   90.00
#
_symmetry.space_group_name_H-M   'P 1'
#
loop_
_entity.id
_entity.type
_entity.pdbx_description
1 polymer ?
#
loop_
_entity_poly.entity_id
_entity_poly.type
_entity_poly.pdbx_seq_one_letter_code
_entity_poly.pdbx_strand_id
1 'polypeptide(L)'
;MPSPPPPAPSPPPPLPSPPPPLPSPPPPAPSPPPSPPPPSPSPPPPSPSPPALPTAGGEADPHIYGLHGDRYDFKGRNNTIYCVFSTRSLVANVLFMHDTFYMGGACKTCPVKTVQGSFMQEAFIILDTDDETKISVHFAASKPSFAQHSLLVNGGLKVSPSLVTSDEITIANVKIRLQRIHTRETRLTVSNGMYKLICKSRMYPYAQRNSNKKRLDLTIHALVDADKDPVAPHGLIGQTFDRDDVEVDGALDDYTGKLVDRINRLVITQAMGEGAIEGVPADYEIDRSSPYSTSFKYARFGLTKAAPRNVTALSGKKRKIVKVKGAPSVASMEHDVTEPAADVTDV
;
A
#
# COMPACT_ATOMS: atom_id res chain seq x y z
N MET A 1 63.25 -84.11 -26.15
CA MET A 1 61.87 -84.64 -26.10
C MET A 1 61.01 -83.59 -25.42
N PRO A 2 59.92 -83.12 -26.06
CA PRO A 2 59.10 -82.04 -25.53
C PRO A 2 58.33 -82.46 -24.28
N SER A 3 58.31 -81.58 -23.27
CA SER A 3 57.62 -81.75 -21.99
C SER A 3 56.10 -81.88 -22.19
N PRO A 4 55.42 -82.71 -21.38
CA PRO A 4 53.97 -82.87 -21.47
C PRO A 4 53.24 -81.56 -21.13
N PRO A 5 52.14 -81.26 -21.83
CA PRO A 5 51.35 -80.07 -21.58
C PRO A 5 50.72 -80.08 -20.17
N PRO A 6 50.55 -78.91 -19.55
CA PRO A 6 49.98 -78.81 -18.21
C PRO A 6 48.51 -79.28 -18.17
N PRO A 7 48.06 -79.86 -17.05
CA PRO A 7 46.70 -80.34 -16.89
C PRO A 7 45.68 -79.20 -16.97
N ALA A 8 44.55 -79.48 -17.62
CA ALA A 8 43.45 -78.52 -17.79
C ALA A 8 42.81 -78.15 -16.44
N PRO A 9 42.41 -76.88 -16.24
CA PRO A 9 41.77 -76.43 -15.01
C PRO A 9 40.43 -77.11 -14.80
N SER A 10 40.14 -77.47 -13.54
CA SER A 10 38.88 -78.09 -13.13
C SER A 10 37.69 -77.14 -13.34
N PRO A 11 36.52 -77.66 -13.73
CA PRO A 11 35.33 -76.83 -13.92
C PRO A 11 34.85 -76.22 -12.60
N PRO A 12 34.31 -74.99 -12.63
CA PRO A 12 33.79 -74.33 -11.44
C PRO A 12 32.57 -75.08 -10.86
N PRO A 13 32.36 -74.99 -9.54
CA PRO A 13 31.21 -75.62 -8.90
C PRO A 13 29.89 -75.00 -9.39
N PRO A 14 28.80 -75.79 -9.45
CA PRO A 14 27.49 -75.32 -9.89
C PRO A 14 26.95 -74.24 -8.93
N LEU A 15 26.29 -73.22 -9.51
CA LEU A 15 25.63 -72.17 -8.73
C LEU A 15 24.49 -72.74 -7.87
N PRO A 16 24.27 -72.21 -6.67
CA PRO A 16 23.13 -72.58 -5.84
C PRO A 16 21.80 -72.17 -6.49
N SER A 17 20.80 -73.04 -6.36
CA SER A 17 19.46 -72.81 -6.88
C SER A 17 18.78 -71.62 -6.18
N PRO A 18 17.97 -70.82 -6.88
CA PRO A 18 17.26 -69.69 -6.29
C PRO A 18 16.21 -70.17 -5.27
N PRO A 19 15.97 -69.40 -4.20
CA PRO A 19 14.96 -69.74 -3.20
C PRO A 19 13.54 -69.70 -3.80
N PRO A 20 12.60 -70.50 -3.26
CA PRO A 20 11.21 -70.49 -3.71
C PRO A 20 10.54 -69.13 -3.45
N PRO A 21 9.59 -68.72 -4.30
CA PRO A 21 8.87 -67.45 -4.13
C PRO A 21 8.04 -67.46 -2.83
N LEU A 22 8.04 -66.33 -2.14
CA LEU A 22 7.22 -66.09 -0.95
C LEU A 22 5.72 -66.15 -1.31
N PRO A 23 4.87 -66.68 -0.41
CA PRO A 23 3.42 -66.66 -0.60
C PRO A 23 2.88 -65.22 -0.61
N SER A 24 1.93 -64.96 -1.51
CA SER A 24 1.27 -63.67 -1.64
C SER A 24 0.53 -63.29 -0.34
N PRO A 25 0.55 -62.00 0.07
CA PRO A 25 -0.20 -61.55 1.23
C PRO A 25 -1.72 -61.67 1.00
N PRO A 26 -2.50 -61.92 2.05
CA PRO A 26 -3.96 -61.97 1.94
C PRO A 26 -4.52 -60.59 1.56
N PRO A 27 -5.67 -60.55 0.86
CA PRO A 27 -6.32 -59.30 0.50
C PRO A 27 -6.74 -58.52 1.76
N PRO A 28 -6.68 -57.17 1.72
CA PRO A 28 -7.10 -56.34 2.85
C PRO A 28 -8.60 -56.51 3.12
N ALA A 29 -8.96 -56.54 4.40
CA ALA A 29 -10.34 -56.56 4.84
C ALA A 29 -11.09 -55.29 4.37
N PRO A 30 -12.38 -55.38 4.01
CA PRO A 30 -13.17 -54.21 3.64
C PRO A 30 -13.31 -53.26 4.83
N SER A 31 -13.10 -51.96 4.55
CA SER A 31 -13.23 -50.90 5.55
C SER A 31 -14.66 -50.80 6.09
N PRO A 32 -14.85 -50.55 7.40
CA PRO A 32 -16.18 -50.30 7.95
C PRO A 32 -16.79 -49.01 7.35
N PRO A 33 -18.13 -48.94 7.22
CA PRO A 33 -18.79 -47.74 6.73
C PRO A 33 -18.56 -46.56 7.71
N PRO A 34 -18.42 -45.33 7.19
CA PRO A 34 -18.21 -44.15 8.02
C PRO A 34 -19.41 -43.89 8.93
N SER A 35 -19.15 -43.54 10.19
CA SER A 35 -20.18 -43.12 11.13
C SER A 35 -20.85 -41.83 10.67
N PRO A 36 -22.16 -41.65 10.88
CA PRO A 36 -22.84 -40.40 10.55
C PRO A 36 -22.27 -39.25 11.40
N PRO A 37 -22.16 -38.03 10.85
CA PRO A 37 -21.66 -36.88 11.58
C PRO A 37 -22.62 -36.52 12.73
N PRO A 38 -22.09 -36.02 13.87
CA PRO A 38 -22.94 -35.50 14.94
C PRO A 38 -23.77 -34.31 14.44
N PRO A 39 -25.00 -34.11 14.94
CA PRO A 39 -25.80 -32.94 14.60
C PRO A 39 -25.09 -31.66 15.05
N SER A 40 -25.04 -30.68 14.14
CA SER A 40 -24.46 -29.37 14.42
C SER A 40 -25.18 -28.70 15.61
N PRO A 41 -24.46 -28.07 16.55
CA PRO A 41 -25.10 -27.26 17.59
C PRO A 41 -25.88 -26.12 16.94
N SER A 42 -27.12 -25.90 17.40
CA SER A 42 -27.95 -24.78 16.94
C SER A 42 -27.22 -23.46 17.17
N PRO A 43 -27.21 -22.54 16.18
CA PRO A 43 -26.61 -21.23 16.36
C PRO A 43 -27.34 -20.47 17.49
N PRO A 44 -26.63 -19.71 18.34
CA PRO A 44 -27.28 -18.85 19.32
C PRO A 44 -28.19 -17.87 18.57
N PRO A 45 -29.37 -17.51 19.13
CA PRO A 45 -30.22 -16.49 18.53
C PRO A 45 -29.40 -15.19 18.38
N PRO A 46 -29.50 -14.48 17.25
CA PRO A 46 -28.83 -13.21 17.10
C PRO A 46 -29.34 -12.27 18.19
N SER A 47 -28.44 -11.72 18.99
CA SER A 47 -28.79 -10.55 19.82
C SER A 47 -29.31 -9.47 18.89
N PRO A 48 -30.45 -8.83 19.18
CA PRO A 48 -30.89 -7.68 18.42
C PRO A 48 -29.85 -6.57 18.60
N SER A 49 -29.06 -6.35 17.55
CA SER A 49 -28.20 -5.17 17.47
C SER A 49 -29.10 -3.92 17.58
N PRO A 50 -28.78 -2.95 18.44
CA PRO A 50 -29.44 -1.66 18.41
C PRO A 50 -29.33 -1.08 16.99
N PRO A 51 -30.35 -0.37 16.47
CA PRO A 51 -30.22 0.30 15.19
C PRO A 51 -29.07 1.31 15.30
N ALA A 52 -27.95 1.00 14.63
CA ALA A 52 -26.87 1.95 14.47
C ALA A 52 -27.38 3.10 13.62
N LEU A 53 -27.49 4.27 14.23
CA LEU A 53 -27.65 5.54 13.53
C LEU A 53 -26.58 5.63 12.43
N PRO A 54 -26.91 6.08 11.20
CA PRO A 54 -25.91 6.31 10.17
C PRO A 54 -25.02 7.46 10.65
N THR A 55 -23.85 7.13 11.21
CA THR A 55 -22.84 8.13 11.51
C THR A 55 -22.13 8.42 10.20
N ALA A 56 -22.60 9.42 9.47
CA ALA A 56 -21.78 10.09 8.48
C ALA A 56 -20.55 10.63 9.22
N GLY A 57 -19.41 9.98 9.04
CA GLY A 57 -18.15 10.35 9.66
C GLY A 57 -17.04 9.89 8.75
N GLY A 58 -16.29 10.84 8.21
CA GLY A 58 -15.01 10.55 7.59
C GLY A 58 -13.93 10.27 8.63
N GLU A 59 -12.80 9.71 8.21
CA GLU A 59 -11.52 9.65 8.92
C GLU A 59 -10.55 10.59 8.18
N ALA A 60 -9.60 11.21 8.86
CA ALA A 60 -8.93 12.40 8.30
C ALA A 60 -7.43 12.44 8.52
N ASP A 61 -6.81 11.36 8.97
CA ASP A 61 -5.37 11.14 8.85
C ASP A 61 -5.07 10.14 7.70
N PRO A 62 -3.80 9.84 7.40
CA PRO A 62 -3.49 9.01 6.24
C PRO A 62 -3.90 7.54 6.46
N HIS A 63 -4.92 7.11 5.71
CA HIS A 63 -5.33 5.71 5.59
C HIS A 63 -4.65 5.11 4.37
N ILE A 64 -4.06 3.94 4.55
CA ILE A 64 -3.45 3.20 3.45
C ILE A 64 -4.41 2.11 3.00
N TYR A 65 -4.71 2.14 1.70
CA TYR A 65 -5.41 1.09 0.98
C TYR A 65 -4.41 0.43 0.03
N GLY A 66 -3.98 -0.77 0.39
CA GLY A 66 -3.02 -1.56 -0.37
C GLY A 66 -3.62 -2.13 -1.66
N LEU A 67 -2.72 -2.60 -2.52
CA LEU A 67 -3.08 -3.19 -3.81
C LEU A 67 -4.06 -4.37 -3.69
N HIS A 68 -3.91 -5.18 -2.65
CA HIS A 68 -4.77 -6.35 -2.41
C HIS A 68 -6.00 -6.02 -1.55
N GLY A 69 -6.19 -4.75 -1.20
CA GLY A 69 -7.24 -4.30 -0.27
C GLY A 69 -6.72 -4.02 1.14
N ASP A 70 -5.42 -4.16 1.40
CA ASP A 70 -4.81 -4.00 2.73
C ASP A 70 -5.31 -2.71 3.38
N ARG A 71 -5.75 -2.74 4.64
CA ARG A 71 -6.12 -1.53 5.36
C ARG A 71 -5.29 -1.35 6.62
N TYR A 72 -4.66 -0.19 6.75
CA TYR A 72 -3.96 0.22 7.97
C TYR A 72 -3.74 1.73 7.97
N ASP A 73 -3.55 2.27 9.17
CA ASP A 73 -3.37 3.71 9.38
C ASP A 73 -1.90 4.01 9.64
N PHE A 74 -1.45 5.19 9.19
CA PHE A 74 -0.08 5.63 9.36
C PHE A 74 0.01 7.13 9.67
N LYS A 75 0.15 7.44 10.96
CA LYS A 75 0.32 8.81 11.44
C LYS A 75 1.67 9.42 11.04
N GLY A 76 2.73 8.62 11.04
CA GLY A 76 4.10 9.12 10.90
C GLY A 76 4.56 9.99 12.08
N ARG A 77 5.86 10.26 12.17
CA ARG A 77 6.41 11.28 13.06
C ARG A 77 6.17 12.67 12.49
N ASN A 78 6.04 13.66 13.36
CA ASN A 78 5.90 15.04 12.95
C ASN A 78 7.11 15.49 12.13
N ASN A 79 6.88 16.26 11.06
CA ASN A 79 7.93 16.85 10.24
C ASN A 79 8.93 15.84 9.64
N THR A 80 8.45 14.64 9.33
CA THR A 80 9.29 13.53 8.86
C THR A 80 8.88 13.12 7.45
N ILE A 81 9.87 12.85 6.60
CA ILE A 81 9.62 12.31 5.26
C ILE A 81 9.72 10.79 5.34
N TYR A 82 8.77 10.10 4.72
CA TYR A 82 8.79 8.65 4.59
C TYR A 82 8.83 8.25 3.12
N CYS A 83 9.55 7.18 2.79
CA CYS A 83 9.45 6.53 1.49
C CYS A 83 8.14 5.75 1.40
N VAL A 84 7.22 6.23 0.58
CA VAL A 84 5.91 5.60 0.41
C VAL A 84 5.92 4.58 -0.73
N PHE A 85 6.72 4.83 -1.77
CA PHE A 85 6.79 3.98 -2.95
C PHE A 85 8.20 3.99 -3.55
N SER A 86 8.77 2.83 -3.81
CA SER A 86 10.09 2.65 -4.38
C SER A 86 10.06 1.48 -5.36
N THR A 87 10.51 1.72 -6.58
CA THR A 87 10.66 0.75 -7.67
C THR A 87 12.06 0.92 -8.26
N ARG A 88 12.42 0.12 -9.27
CA ARG A 88 13.72 0.24 -9.96
C ARG A 88 13.99 1.60 -10.61
N SER A 89 12.96 2.34 -11.02
CA SER A 89 13.13 3.60 -11.75
C SER A 89 12.24 4.75 -11.27
N LEU A 90 11.57 4.59 -10.13
CA LEU A 90 10.71 5.62 -9.55
C LEU A 90 10.63 5.46 -8.03
N VAL A 91 10.82 6.56 -7.31
CA VAL A 91 10.64 6.70 -5.87
C VAL A 91 9.73 7.89 -5.59
N ALA A 92 8.80 7.72 -4.66
CA ALA A 92 8.01 8.77 -4.07
C ALA A 92 8.24 8.79 -2.55
N ASN A 93 8.64 9.96 -2.07
CA ASN A 93 8.81 10.28 -0.66
C ASN A 93 7.78 11.35 -0.29
N VAL A 94 7.19 11.26 0.90
CA VAL A 94 6.12 12.16 1.34
C VAL A 94 6.39 12.72 2.73
N LEU A 95 6.18 14.03 2.89
CA LEU A 95 6.27 14.71 4.17
C LEU A 95 4.98 14.54 4.98
N PHE A 96 5.11 14.05 6.21
CA PHE A 96 4.04 13.95 7.20
C PHE A 96 4.20 15.05 8.25
N MET A 97 3.12 15.75 8.53
CA MET A 97 3.06 16.82 9.52
C MET A 97 1.94 16.52 10.51
N HIS A 98 2.23 16.61 11.81
CA HIS A 98 1.19 16.56 12.83
C HIS A 98 0.40 17.84 12.81
N ASP A 99 -0.90 17.73 13.04
CA ASP A 99 -1.79 18.88 13.10
C ASP A 99 -2.99 18.56 14.00
N THR A 100 -3.64 19.62 14.47
CA THR A 100 -4.94 19.53 15.12
C THR A 100 -6.01 20.04 14.17
N PHE A 101 -7.05 19.25 14.00
CA PHE A 101 -8.16 19.59 13.13
C PHE A 101 -9.48 19.16 13.74
N TYR A 102 -10.55 19.73 13.20
CA TYR A 102 -11.90 19.55 13.72
C TYR A 102 -12.77 18.81 12.72
N MET A 103 -13.56 17.88 13.23
CA MET A 103 -14.61 17.21 12.49
C MET A 103 -15.97 17.48 13.14
N GLY A 104 -16.97 17.79 12.33
CA GLY A 104 -18.31 18.10 12.79
C GLY A 104 -18.47 19.52 13.32
N GLY A 105 -19.48 19.70 14.16
CA GLY A 105 -19.89 21.00 14.69
C GLY A 105 -20.26 22.02 13.63
N ALA A 106 -20.96 21.59 12.58
CA ALA A 106 -21.55 22.48 11.57
C ALA A 106 -22.64 23.40 12.13
N CYS A 107 -23.08 23.17 13.38
CA CYS A 107 -24.03 23.99 14.11
C CYS A 107 -23.61 24.13 15.58
N LYS A 108 -24.20 25.08 16.32
CA LYS A 108 -23.87 25.39 17.72
C LYS A 108 -24.02 24.20 18.68
N THR A 109 -24.93 23.28 18.38
CA THR A 109 -25.24 22.10 19.21
C THR A 109 -24.69 20.79 18.62
N CYS A 110 -24.06 20.86 17.45
CA CYS A 110 -23.54 19.69 16.75
C CYS A 110 -22.23 19.23 17.42
N PRO A 111 -22.05 17.91 17.62
CA PRO A 111 -20.84 17.39 18.25
C PRO A 111 -19.60 17.70 17.42
N VAL A 112 -18.49 17.98 18.10
CA VAL A 112 -17.18 18.21 17.48
C VAL A 112 -16.23 17.11 17.93
N LYS A 113 -15.52 16.52 16.97
CA LYS A 113 -14.30 15.77 17.25
C LYS A 113 -13.11 16.69 16.99
N THR A 114 -12.31 16.94 18.02
CA THR A 114 -10.97 17.50 17.88
C THR A 114 -10.01 16.34 17.70
N VAL A 115 -9.33 16.30 16.57
CA VAL A 115 -8.40 15.22 16.22
C VAL A 115 -6.97 15.75 16.26
N GLN A 116 -6.12 15.08 17.02
CA GLN A 116 -4.67 15.26 17.03
C GLN A 116 -4.06 14.19 16.12
N GLY A 117 -4.03 14.51 14.83
CA GLY A 117 -3.70 13.58 13.76
C GLY A 117 -2.40 13.92 13.05
N SER A 118 -2.32 13.53 11.79
CA SER A 118 -1.31 13.97 10.86
C SER A 118 -1.92 14.18 9.47
N PHE A 119 -1.21 14.89 8.60
CA PHE A 119 -1.53 14.95 7.18
C PHE A 119 -0.25 14.82 6.37
N MET A 120 -0.38 14.21 5.20
CA MET A 120 0.62 14.34 4.15
C MET A 120 0.55 15.76 3.57
N GLN A 121 1.71 16.38 3.32
CA GLN A 121 1.78 17.80 2.92
C GLN A 121 2.55 18.03 1.61
N GLU A 122 3.61 17.28 1.38
CA GLU A 122 4.49 17.45 0.22
C GLU A 122 4.92 16.10 -0.34
N ALA A 123 4.99 16.00 -1.67
CA ALA A 123 5.55 14.86 -2.37
C ALA A 123 6.88 15.25 -3.03
N PHE A 124 7.89 14.41 -2.85
CA PHE A 124 9.20 14.48 -3.48
C PHE A 124 9.38 13.20 -4.29
N ILE A 125 9.35 13.33 -5.60
CA ILE A 125 9.37 12.21 -6.52
C ILE A 125 10.69 12.27 -7.30
N ILE A 126 11.37 11.15 -7.42
CA ILE A 126 12.52 10.99 -8.31
C ILE A 126 12.30 9.78 -9.21
N LEU A 127 12.59 9.94 -10.50
CA LEU A 127 12.38 8.89 -11.49
C LEU A 127 13.41 8.98 -12.61
N ASP A 128 13.70 7.83 -13.21
CA ASP A 128 14.50 7.70 -14.41
C ASP A 128 13.56 7.57 -15.62
N THR A 129 13.90 8.26 -16.70
CA THR A 129 13.41 7.95 -18.05
C THR A 129 14.05 6.66 -18.57
N ASP A 130 13.54 6.14 -19.69
CA ASP A 130 14.10 4.94 -20.33
C ASP A 130 15.54 5.15 -20.87
N ASP A 131 15.97 6.40 -21.03
CA ASP A 131 17.35 6.78 -21.37
C ASP A 131 18.22 7.14 -20.14
N GLU A 132 17.77 6.74 -18.94
CA GLU A 132 18.47 6.92 -17.65
C GLU A 132 18.63 8.39 -17.19
N THR A 133 17.91 9.33 -17.82
CA THR A 133 17.85 10.72 -17.35
C THR A 133 17.06 10.82 -16.04
N LYS A 134 17.70 11.38 -15.01
CA LYS A 134 17.09 11.62 -13.70
C LYS A 134 16.21 12.85 -13.69
N ILE A 135 14.97 12.67 -13.26
CA ILE A 135 13.98 13.73 -13.09
C ILE A 135 13.55 13.77 -11.62
N SER A 136 13.63 14.95 -11.00
CA SER A 136 13.03 15.20 -9.69
C SER A 136 11.78 16.05 -9.85
N VAL A 137 10.73 15.75 -9.10
CA VAL A 137 9.46 16.50 -9.09
C VAL A 137 9.04 16.79 -7.65
N HIS A 138 8.69 18.04 -7.35
CA HIS A 138 8.16 18.46 -6.06
C HIS A 138 6.77 19.08 -6.18
N PHE A 139 5.89 18.69 -5.26
CA PHE A 139 4.54 19.21 -5.15
C PHE A 139 4.15 19.40 -3.70
N ALA A 140 3.77 20.63 -3.36
CA ALA A 140 3.28 20.98 -2.03
C ALA A 140 1.77 21.23 -2.09
N ALA A 141 1.00 20.54 -1.24
CA ALA A 141 -0.44 20.70 -1.17
C ALA A 141 -0.87 22.13 -0.77
N SER A 142 -0.02 22.84 -0.02
CA SER A 142 -0.22 24.23 0.38
C SER A 142 -0.01 25.24 -0.76
N LYS A 143 0.76 24.89 -1.80
CA LYS A 143 1.03 25.73 -2.98
C LYS A 143 0.64 25.01 -4.29
N PRO A 144 -0.64 24.59 -4.44
CA PRO A 144 -0.98 23.57 -5.41
C PRO A 144 -1.17 24.11 -6.83
N SER A 145 -0.85 25.38 -7.10
CA SER A 145 -0.85 25.94 -8.46
C SER A 145 0.50 25.78 -9.16
N PHE A 146 1.47 25.16 -8.50
CA PHE A 146 2.82 24.98 -9.01
C PHE A 146 3.35 23.59 -8.66
N ALA A 147 4.06 22.96 -9.60
CA ALA A 147 4.84 21.75 -9.37
C ALA A 147 6.23 21.95 -9.97
N GLN A 148 7.27 21.86 -9.13
CA GLN A 148 8.66 22.04 -9.57
C GLN A 148 9.17 20.74 -10.20
N HIS A 149 9.99 20.85 -11.25
CA HIS A 149 10.73 19.70 -11.78
C HIS A 149 12.11 20.09 -12.31
N SER A 150 13.06 19.15 -12.31
CA SER A 150 14.47 19.44 -12.70
C SER A 150 14.70 19.69 -14.19
N LEU A 151 13.72 19.40 -15.04
CA LEU A 151 13.85 19.54 -16.51
C LEU A 151 13.91 20.99 -16.99
N LEU A 152 13.47 21.95 -16.16
CA LEU A 152 13.52 23.37 -16.50
C LEU A 152 14.39 24.09 -15.48
N VAL A 153 15.45 24.75 -15.98
CA VAL A 153 16.52 25.40 -15.19
C VAL A 153 15.99 26.35 -14.11
N ASN A 154 14.79 26.94 -14.30
CA ASN A 154 14.09 27.77 -13.31
C ASN A 154 12.56 27.63 -13.41
N GLY A 155 12.08 26.47 -13.83
CA GLY A 155 10.68 26.26 -14.20
C GLY A 155 9.98 25.16 -13.42
N GLY A 156 8.68 25.10 -13.64
CA GLY A 156 7.79 24.07 -13.13
C GLY A 156 6.44 24.26 -13.80
N LEU A 157 5.59 23.26 -13.68
CA LEU A 157 4.24 23.33 -14.24
C LEU A 157 3.41 24.33 -13.45
N LYS A 158 2.60 25.13 -14.15
CA LYS A 158 1.76 26.17 -13.55
C LYS A 158 0.32 26.04 -14.00
N VAL A 159 -0.60 26.18 -13.04
CA VAL A 159 -2.04 26.24 -13.33
C VAL A 159 -2.67 27.45 -12.62
N SER A 160 -3.83 27.88 -13.11
CA SER A 160 -4.59 28.94 -12.47
C SER A 160 -4.99 28.55 -11.03
N PRO A 161 -4.95 29.48 -10.07
CA PRO A 161 -5.44 29.23 -8.71
C PRO A 161 -6.97 29.01 -8.66
N SER A 162 -7.72 29.54 -9.63
CA SER A 162 -9.18 29.56 -9.62
C SER A 162 -9.83 28.89 -10.83
N LEU A 163 -9.18 28.91 -12.01
CA LEU A 163 -9.75 28.41 -13.25
C LEU A 163 -9.28 26.99 -13.57
N VAL A 164 -10.19 26.16 -14.08
CA VAL A 164 -9.85 24.83 -14.60
C VAL A 164 -8.84 24.99 -15.73
N THR A 165 -7.62 24.55 -15.48
CA THR A 165 -6.47 24.72 -16.37
C THR A 165 -5.52 23.54 -16.15
N SER A 166 -4.73 23.22 -17.16
CA SER A 166 -3.68 22.20 -17.04
C SER A 166 -2.42 22.63 -17.76
N ASP A 167 -1.30 22.16 -17.24
CA ASP A 167 0.02 22.28 -17.82
C ASP A 167 0.69 20.91 -17.77
N GLU A 168 1.45 20.55 -18.79
CA GLU A 168 2.07 19.23 -18.89
C GLU A 168 3.38 19.26 -19.67
N ILE A 169 4.25 18.31 -19.32
CA ILE A 169 5.49 18.02 -20.03
C ILE A 169 5.61 16.52 -20.20
N THR A 170 6.11 16.12 -21.38
CA THR A 170 6.42 14.72 -21.69
C THR A 170 7.85 14.65 -22.21
N ILE A 171 8.65 13.75 -21.66
CA ILE A 171 10.02 13.48 -22.09
C ILE A 171 10.22 11.97 -22.07
N ALA A 172 10.58 11.41 -23.23
CA ALA A 172 10.61 9.96 -23.43
C ALA A 172 9.30 9.30 -22.95
N ASN A 173 9.40 8.33 -22.04
CA ASN A 173 8.28 7.64 -21.39
C ASN A 173 7.70 8.38 -20.17
N VAL A 174 8.31 9.47 -19.74
CA VAL A 174 7.89 10.22 -18.56
C VAL A 174 6.89 11.31 -18.94
N LYS A 175 5.74 11.29 -18.26
CA LYS A 175 4.72 12.34 -18.36
C LYS A 175 4.45 12.96 -16.99
N ILE A 176 4.56 14.28 -16.91
CA ILE A 176 4.23 15.07 -15.72
C ILE A 176 3.12 16.05 -16.11
N ARG A 177 2.01 16.04 -15.38
CA ARG A 177 0.86 16.90 -15.65
C ARG A 177 0.33 17.50 -14.36
N LEU A 178 0.20 18.82 -14.33
CA LEU A 178 -0.48 19.56 -13.28
C LEU A 178 -1.83 20.03 -13.80
N GLN A 179 -2.90 19.77 -13.05
CA GLN A 179 -4.26 20.13 -13.47
C GLN A 179 -5.08 20.67 -12.30
N ARG A 180 -5.54 21.92 -12.43
CA ARG A 180 -6.60 22.48 -11.58
C ARG A 180 -7.92 21.81 -11.99
N ILE A 181 -8.51 21.01 -11.11
CA ILE A 181 -9.80 20.37 -11.35
C ILE A 181 -10.93 21.33 -10.95
N HIS A 182 -10.79 21.99 -9.80
CA HIS A 182 -11.60 23.12 -9.35
C HIS A 182 -10.88 23.84 -8.18
N THR A 183 -11.48 24.88 -7.61
CA THR A 183 -10.87 25.73 -6.56
C THR A 183 -10.37 24.96 -5.33
N ARG A 184 -10.96 23.79 -5.00
CA ARG A 184 -10.59 22.97 -3.83
C ARG A 184 -9.75 21.73 -4.17
N GLU A 185 -9.51 21.44 -5.46
CA GLU A 185 -8.67 20.30 -5.90
C GLU A 185 -7.68 20.70 -7.02
N THR A 186 -6.39 20.46 -6.78
CA THR A 186 -5.39 20.32 -7.86
C THR A 186 -4.86 18.90 -7.87
N ARG A 187 -4.55 18.40 -9.07
CA ARG A 187 -3.94 17.10 -9.28
C ARG A 187 -2.60 17.24 -9.99
N LEU A 188 -1.53 16.75 -9.38
CA LEU A 188 -0.29 16.42 -10.08
C LEU A 188 -0.32 14.93 -10.44
N THR A 189 -0.06 14.62 -11.71
CA THR A 189 0.12 13.26 -12.22
C THR A 189 1.57 13.10 -12.68
N VAL A 190 2.26 12.08 -12.20
CA VAL A 190 3.61 11.69 -12.65
C VAL A 190 3.57 10.25 -13.12
N SER A 191 3.99 9.98 -14.34
CA SER A 191 3.99 8.64 -14.93
C SER A 191 5.33 8.35 -15.59
N ASN A 192 5.86 7.14 -15.43
CA ASN A 192 7.05 6.64 -16.13
C ASN A 192 6.73 5.47 -17.09
N GLY A 193 5.47 5.31 -17.47
CA GLY A 193 5.01 4.23 -18.34
C GLY A 193 4.77 2.90 -17.63
N MET A 194 5.44 2.62 -16.50
CA MET A 194 5.15 1.46 -15.65
C MET A 194 4.20 1.79 -14.51
N TYR A 195 4.38 2.95 -13.89
CA TYR A 195 3.58 3.41 -12.77
C TYR A 195 3.10 4.84 -13.01
N LYS A 196 1.93 5.14 -12.46
CA LYS A 196 1.35 6.49 -12.45
C LYS A 196 0.99 6.88 -11.02
N LEU A 197 1.66 7.91 -10.53
CA LEU A 197 1.39 8.57 -9.27
C LEU A 197 0.40 9.71 -9.50
N ILE A 198 -0.58 9.84 -8.62
CA ILE A 198 -1.54 10.94 -8.61
C ILE A 198 -1.49 11.57 -7.22
N CYS A 199 -0.91 12.76 -7.14
CA CYS A 199 -0.86 13.59 -5.95
C CYS A 199 -2.01 14.61 -6.02
N LYS A 200 -2.96 14.56 -5.08
CA LYS A 200 -4.09 15.49 -5.01
C LYS A 200 -3.86 16.47 -3.86
N SER A 201 -3.95 17.77 -4.13
CA SER A 201 -4.12 18.77 -3.07
C SER A 201 -5.60 18.97 -2.82
N ARG A 202 -6.05 18.72 -1.60
CA ARG A 202 -7.44 18.92 -1.15
C ARG A 202 -7.47 19.73 0.13
N MET A 203 -8.61 20.36 0.43
CA MET A 203 -8.78 21.00 1.72
C MET A 203 -8.90 19.96 2.84
N TYR A 204 -8.58 20.35 4.06
CA TYR A 204 -8.93 19.58 5.26
C TYR A 204 -10.45 19.37 5.34
N PRO A 205 -10.93 18.33 6.05
CA PRO A 205 -12.35 18.19 6.36
C PRO A 205 -12.87 19.47 7.03
N TYR A 206 -14.16 19.81 6.88
CA TYR A 206 -14.77 21.01 7.45
C TYR A 206 -13.91 22.26 7.20
N ALA A 207 -13.56 22.49 5.94
CA ALA A 207 -12.46 23.37 5.54
C ALA A 207 -12.48 24.75 6.21
N GLN A 208 -13.63 25.43 6.28
CA GLN A 208 -13.74 26.75 6.91
C GLN A 208 -13.29 26.72 8.38
N ARG A 209 -13.70 25.68 9.12
CA ARG A 209 -13.31 25.48 10.52
C ARG A 209 -11.82 25.14 10.68
N ASN A 210 -11.26 24.46 9.69
CA ASN A 210 -9.85 24.13 9.63
C ASN A 210 -9.04 25.13 8.80
N SER A 211 -9.47 26.39 8.79
CA SER A 211 -8.76 27.53 8.20
C SER A 211 -8.38 27.35 6.73
N ASN A 212 -9.16 26.56 5.99
CA ASN A 212 -8.93 26.18 4.60
C ASN A 212 -7.53 25.58 4.36
N LYS A 213 -6.93 24.96 5.39
CA LYS A 213 -5.68 24.21 5.26
C LYS A 213 -5.82 23.11 4.21
N LYS A 214 -4.71 22.76 3.56
CA LYS A 214 -4.67 21.77 2.49
C LYS A 214 -3.82 20.57 2.89
N ARG A 215 -4.21 19.41 2.40
CA ARG A 215 -3.55 18.12 2.55
C ARG A 215 -3.25 17.51 1.19
N LEU A 216 -2.29 16.59 1.19
CA LEU A 216 -1.94 15.77 0.05
C LEU A 216 -2.64 14.41 0.17
N ASP A 217 -3.27 13.92 -0.89
CA ASP A 217 -3.60 12.50 -1.05
C ASP A 217 -2.70 11.93 -2.15
N LEU A 218 -2.33 10.65 -2.06
CA LEU A 218 -1.52 9.95 -3.06
C LEU A 218 -2.22 8.69 -3.56
N THR A 219 -2.33 8.53 -4.87
CA THR A 219 -2.79 7.29 -5.50
C THR A 219 -1.71 6.76 -6.42
N ILE A 220 -1.52 5.44 -6.46
CA ILE A 220 -0.55 4.73 -7.27
C ILE A 220 -1.29 3.75 -8.15
N HIS A 221 -1.06 3.84 -9.46
CA HIS A 221 -1.52 2.85 -10.43
C HIS A 221 -0.33 2.12 -11.02
N ALA A 222 -0.36 0.79 -11.03
CA ALA A 222 0.46 0.03 -11.95
C ALA A 222 -0.20 0.06 -13.34
N LEU A 223 0.55 0.53 -14.33
CA LEU A 223 0.13 0.58 -15.74
C LEU A 223 0.49 -0.70 -16.48
N VAL A 224 1.36 -1.51 -15.88
CA VAL A 224 1.78 -2.83 -16.34
C VAL A 224 1.53 -3.85 -15.25
N ASP A 225 1.66 -5.13 -15.60
CA ASP A 225 1.58 -6.24 -14.66
C ASP A 225 2.82 -6.23 -13.73
N ALA A 226 2.67 -5.62 -12.55
CA ALA A 226 3.76 -5.45 -11.57
C ALA A 226 4.32 -6.78 -11.05
N ASP A 227 3.53 -7.87 -11.13
CA ASP A 227 3.97 -9.20 -10.71
C ASP A 227 5.08 -9.76 -11.62
N LYS A 228 5.21 -9.22 -12.84
CA LYS A 228 6.24 -9.60 -13.82
C LYS A 228 7.53 -8.80 -13.75
N ASP A 229 7.57 -7.67 -13.04
CA ASP A 229 8.83 -6.92 -12.88
C ASP A 229 9.82 -7.77 -12.06
N PRO A 230 11.12 -7.85 -12.36
CA PRO A 230 12.08 -8.55 -11.47
C PRO A 230 12.32 -7.84 -10.12
N VAL A 231 11.91 -6.58 -10.00
CA VAL A 231 12.03 -5.76 -8.79
C VAL A 231 10.64 -5.52 -8.22
N ALA A 232 10.28 -6.25 -7.17
CA ALA A 232 9.06 -5.97 -6.44
C ALA A 232 9.13 -4.59 -5.78
N PRO A 233 8.10 -3.73 -5.96
CA PRO A 233 8.05 -2.44 -5.30
C PRO A 233 8.13 -2.57 -3.76
N HIS A 234 8.60 -1.50 -3.12
CA HIS A 234 8.62 -1.37 -1.66
C HIS A 234 8.29 0.07 -1.25
N GLY A 235 8.38 0.37 0.04
CA GLY A 235 7.92 1.61 0.65
C GLY A 235 6.67 1.34 1.48
N LEU A 236 6.17 2.34 2.21
CA LEU A 236 5.00 2.16 3.09
C LEU A 236 3.85 1.50 2.33
N ILE A 237 3.46 2.03 1.18
CA ILE A 237 2.41 1.43 0.35
C ILE A 237 2.97 0.51 -0.75
N GLY A 238 4.18 0.77 -1.26
CA GLY A 238 4.73 -0.03 -2.37
C GLY A 238 4.97 -1.50 -2.02
N GLN A 239 5.16 -1.82 -0.75
CA GLN A 239 5.33 -3.21 -0.32
C GLN A 239 4.09 -4.08 -0.53
N THR A 240 2.90 -3.51 -0.75
CA THR A 240 1.68 -4.28 -1.06
C THR A 240 1.67 -4.81 -2.50
N PHE A 241 2.69 -4.51 -3.31
CA PHE A 241 2.85 -5.00 -4.68
C PHE A 241 3.73 -6.27 -4.65
N ASP A 242 3.29 -7.28 -3.90
CA ASP A 242 4.09 -8.40 -3.42
C ASP A 242 3.71 -9.78 -3.99
N ARG A 243 2.78 -9.83 -4.94
CA ARG A 243 2.52 -10.99 -5.83
C ARG A 243 1.97 -12.24 -5.14
N ASP A 244 1.45 -12.10 -3.93
CA ASP A 244 0.99 -13.25 -3.15
C ASP A 244 -0.55 -13.37 -3.08
N ASP A 245 -1.26 -12.34 -3.55
CA ASP A 245 -2.72 -12.24 -3.45
C ASP A 245 -3.22 -12.34 -2.01
N VAL A 246 -2.44 -11.78 -1.06
CA VAL A 246 -2.79 -11.70 0.35
C VAL A 246 -2.95 -10.25 0.77
N GLU A 247 -4.13 -9.96 1.28
CA GLU A 247 -4.46 -8.73 1.99
C GLU A 247 -3.97 -8.85 3.44
N VAL A 248 -3.25 -7.85 3.93
CA VAL A 248 -2.76 -7.81 5.32
C VAL A 248 -3.22 -6.53 6.00
N ASP A 249 -4.27 -6.63 6.82
CA ASP A 249 -4.70 -5.48 7.62
C ASP A 249 -3.79 -5.27 8.82
N GLY A 250 -3.43 -4.01 9.05
CA GLY A 250 -2.63 -3.58 10.18
C GLY A 250 -3.46 -2.90 11.25
N ALA A 251 -2.77 -2.17 12.13
CA ALA A 251 -3.41 -1.32 13.11
C ALA A 251 -4.23 -0.19 12.45
N LEU A 252 -5.37 0.11 13.05
CA LEU A 252 -6.25 1.23 12.71
C LEU A 252 -6.44 2.09 13.95
N ASP A 253 -6.63 3.38 13.74
CA ASP A 253 -6.92 4.33 14.79
C ASP A 253 -8.38 4.29 15.25
N ASP A 254 -8.61 4.49 16.55
CA ASP A 254 -9.96 4.56 17.12
C ASP A 254 -10.50 5.99 17.04
N TYR A 255 -11.32 6.23 16.03
CA TYR A 255 -12.00 7.50 15.79
C TYR A 255 -13.25 7.72 16.66
N THR A 256 -13.60 6.82 17.58
CA THR A 256 -14.70 7.05 18.52
C THR A 256 -14.38 8.20 19.49
N GLY A 257 -13.11 8.30 19.93
CA GLY A 257 -12.59 9.40 20.75
C GLY A 257 -13.12 9.48 22.19
N LYS A 258 -12.35 10.11 23.07
CA LYS A 258 -12.74 10.35 24.48
C LYS A 258 -13.65 11.56 24.58
N LEU A 259 -14.74 11.47 25.36
CA LEU A 259 -15.57 12.64 25.66
C LEU A 259 -14.74 13.70 26.42
N VAL A 260 -14.78 14.94 25.92
CA VAL A 260 -14.16 16.11 26.56
C VAL A 260 -15.24 16.87 27.35
N ASP A 261 -16.43 16.95 26.78
CA ASP A 261 -17.63 17.46 27.44
C ASP A 261 -18.86 16.64 27.02
N ARG A 262 -20.07 17.16 27.27
CA ARG A 262 -21.33 16.45 26.98
C ARG A 262 -21.50 16.05 25.51
N ILE A 263 -20.87 16.75 24.56
CA ILE A 263 -21.07 16.52 23.12
C ILE A 263 -19.76 16.43 22.33
N ASN A 264 -18.66 16.96 22.84
CA ASN A 264 -17.37 17.03 22.14
C ASN A 264 -16.44 15.88 22.51
N ARG A 265 -15.59 15.50 21.55
CA ARG A 265 -14.66 14.37 21.69
C ARG A 265 -13.25 14.73 21.26
N LEU A 266 -12.27 14.13 21.92
CA LEU A 266 -10.85 14.18 21.56
C LEU A 266 -10.44 12.83 20.98
N VAL A 267 -9.89 12.86 19.77
CA VAL A 267 -9.26 11.72 19.11
C VAL A 267 -7.76 12.01 19.03
N ILE A 268 -6.93 11.05 19.43
CA ILE A 268 -5.48 11.10 19.26
C ILE A 268 -5.11 9.89 18.43
N THR A 269 -4.65 10.12 17.21
CA THR A 269 -4.24 9.04 16.32
C THR A 269 -2.82 8.60 16.67
N GLN A 270 -2.51 7.31 16.50
CA GLN A 270 -1.29 6.66 16.99
C GLN A 270 -0.79 5.54 16.08
N ALA A 271 -1.62 4.99 15.19
CA ALA A 271 -1.21 3.87 14.35
C ALA A 271 -0.06 4.24 13.40
N MET A 272 0.86 3.31 13.21
CA MET A 272 2.07 3.48 12.40
C MET A 272 2.27 2.28 11.45
N GLY A 273 1.18 1.67 10.99
CA GLY A 273 1.18 0.52 10.09
C GLY A 273 1.58 -0.81 10.74
N GLU A 274 1.50 -0.91 12.07
CA GLU A 274 1.83 -2.13 12.80
C GLU A 274 1.07 -3.34 12.24
N GLY A 275 1.80 -4.42 11.99
CA GLY A 275 1.23 -5.66 11.45
C GLY A 275 1.03 -5.69 9.94
N ALA A 276 1.00 -4.56 9.24
CA ALA A 276 0.87 -4.50 7.78
C ALA A 276 2.19 -4.20 7.03
N ILE A 277 3.14 -3.56 7.71
CA ILE A 277 4.44 -3.18 7.13
C ILE A 277 5.57 -4.10 7.57
N GLU A 278 6.55 -4.31 6.68
CA GLU A 278 7.81 -4.97 7.03
C GLU A 278 8.72 -4.04 7.82
N GLY A 279 9.30 -4.52 8.92
CA GLY A 279 10.16 -3.69 9.77
C GLY A 279 9.37 -2.70 10.63
N VAL A 280 9.94 -1.51 10.84
CA VAL A 280 9.36 -0.46 11.70
C VAL A 280 9.31 0.89 10.95
N PRO A 281 8.48 1.85 11.37
CA PRO A 281 8.34 3.14 10.68
C PRO A 281 9.67 3.86 10.40
N ALA A 282 10.61 3.80 11.35
CA ALA A 282 11.93 4.42 11.21
C ALA A 282 12.75 3.86 10.03
N ASP A 283 12.50 2.62 9.59
CA ASP A 283 13.18 2.00 8.45
C ASP A 283 12.83 2.67 7.11
N TYR A 284 11.72 3.42 7.08
CA TYR A 284 11.21 4.12 5.91
C TYR A 284 11.50 5.62 5.94
N GLU A 285 12.12 6.14 6.99
CA GLU A 285 12.41 7.56 7.12
C GLU A 285 13.48 8.01 6.12
N ILE A 286 13.26 9.19 5.56
CA ILE A 286 14.15 9.85 4.63
C ILE A 286 14.64 11.14 5.28
N ASP A 287 15.94 11.40 5.16
CA ASP A 287 16.53 12.62 5.67
C ASP A 287 15.87 13.85 5.03
N ARG A 288 15.36 14.75 5.89
CA ARG A 288 14.74 16.02 5.48
C ARG A 288 15.68 16.92 4.68
N SER A 289 16.99 16.80 4.89
CA SER A 289 18.00 17.54 4.12
C SER A 289 18.13 17.05 2.68
N SER A 290 17.73 15.79 2.43
CA SER A 290 17.87 15.09 1.15
C SER A 290 16.53 14.44 0.75
N PRO A 291 15.47 15.24 0.50
CA PRO A 291 14.10 14.74 0.38
C PRO A 291 13.88 13.81 -0.84
N TYR A 292 14.78 13.87 -1.84
CA TYR A 292 14.79 12.99 -3.01
C TYR A 292 15.67 11.75 -2.85
N SER A 293 16.21 11.49 -1.65
CA SER A 293 17.03 10.31 -1.41
C SER A 293 16.24 9.05 -1.77
N THR A 294 16.92 8.15 -2.47
CA THR A 294 16.44 6.81 -2.81
C THR A 294 16.96 5.76 -1.82
N SER A 295 17.81 6.17 -0.88
CA SER A 295 18.46 5.31 0.09
C SER A 295 17.62 5.21 1.37
N PHE A 296 17.15 4.01 1.66
CA PHE A 296 16.52 3.59 2.91
C PHE A 296 16.63 2.05 3.00
N LYS A 297 16.22 1.43 4.11
CA LYS A 297 16.45 0.00 4.38
C LYS A 297 15.96 -0.93 3.26
N TYR A 298 14.84 -0.59 2.64
CA TYR A 298 14.18 -1.41 1.62
C TYR A 298 14.25 -0.79 0.21
N ALA A 299 15.27 0.03 -0.06
CA ALA A 299 15.47 0.68 -1.35
C ALA A 299 15.34 -0.27 -2.54
N ARG A 300 14.66 0.18 -3.59
CA ARG A 300 14.48 -0.56 -4.86
C ARG A 300 15.08 0.17 -6.07
N PHE A 301 15.35 1.46 -5.93
CA PHE A 301 15.80 2.31 -7.03
C PHE A 301 17.17 1.87 -7.56
N GLY A 302 17.28 1.74 -8.89
CA GLY A 302 18.48 1.26 -9.57
C GLY A 302 18.74 -0.25 -9.46
N LEU A 303 17.91 -1.02 -8.75
CA LEU A 303 18.10 -2.47 -8.67
C LEU A 303 17.62 -3.17 -9.95
N THR A 304 18.25 -4.32 -10.25
CA THR A 304 17.84 -5.21 -11.35
C THR A 304 16.97 -6.38 -10.86
N LYS A 305 17.02 -6.69 -9.56
CA LYS A 305 16.21 -7.73 -8.91
C LYS A 305 15.97 -7.38 -7.44
N ALA A 306 14.76 -7.60 -6.96
CA ALA A 306 14.44 -7.52 -5.54
C ALA A 306 13.22 -8.40 -5.21
N ALA A 307 13.28 -9.10 -4.07
CA ALA A 307 12.16 -9.91 -3.61
C ALA A 307 10.98 -9.04 -3.12
N PRO A 308 9.74 -9.55 -3.24
CA PRO A 308 8.57 -9.02 -2.53
C PRO A 308 8.75 -8.94 -1.00
N ARG A 309 7.85 -8.22 -0.32
CA ARG A 309 7.81 -8.19 1.15
C ARG A 309 7.59 -9.59 1.71
N ASN A 310 8.11 -9.86 2.90
CA ASN A 310 7.88 -11.13 3.56
C ASN A 310 6.55 -11.14 4.34
N VAL A 311 5.45 -11.48 3.66
CA VAL A 311 4.11 -11.52 4.28
C VAL A 311 4.01 -12.49 5.45
N THR A 312 4.77 -13.59 5.45
CA THR A 312 4.72 -14.56 6.56
C THR A 312 5.23 -13.96 7.88
N ALA A 313 6.10 -12.95 7.82
CA ALA A 313 6.64 -12.25 8.99
C ALA A 313 5.71 -11.15 9.53
N LEU A 314 4.66 -10.79 8.79
CA LEU A 314 3.70 -9.76 9.21
C LEU A 314 2.74 -10.31 10.27
N SER A 315 2.40 -9.52 11.28
CA SER A 315 1.48 -9.92 12.36
C SER A 315 0.02 -9.55 12.09
N GLY A 316 -0.25 -8.75 11.06
CA GLY A 316 -1.57 -8.28 10.69
C GLY A 316 -2.53 -9.39 10.25
N LYS A 317 -3.82 -9.05 10.15
CA LYS A 317 -4.87 -9.99 9.78
C LYS A 317 -4.78 -10.29 8.29
N LYS A 318 -4.42 -11.52 7.96
CA LYS A 318 -4.24 -11.99 6.58
C LYS A 318 -5.54 -12.53 5.98
N ARG A 319 -5.83 -12.16 4.75
CA ARG A 319 -6.93 -12.74 3.96
C ARG A 319 -6.45 -13.01 2.54
N LYS A 320 -6.79 -14.17 2.01
CA LYS A 320 -6.53 -14.49 0.61
C LYS A 320 -7.58 -13.80 -0.26
N ILE A 321 -7.13 -13.11 -1.29
CA ILE A 321 -8.03 -12.47 -2.26
C ILE A 321 -8.15 -13.31 -3.53
N VAL A 322 -9.31 -13.19 -4.18
CA VAL A 322 -9.51 -13.70 -5.54
C VAL A 322 -9.38 -12.53 -6.48
N LYS A 323 -8.26 -12.43 -7.21
CA LYS A 323 -8.06 -11.38 -8.22
C LYS A 323 -9.17 -11.46 -9.28
N VAL A 324 -9.93 -10.38 -9.42
CA VAL A 324 -10.82 -10.21 -10.57
C VAL A 324 -9.96 -9.85 -11.79
N LYS A 325 -9.95 -10.72 -12.79
CA LYS A 325 -9.17 -10.52 -14.02
C LYS A 325 -9.52 -9.17 -14.67
N GLY A 326 -8.52 -8.32 -14.87
CA GLY A 326 -8.67 -7.01 -15.51
C GLY A 326 -9.02 -5.86 -14.58
N ALA A 327 -9.15 -6.08 -13.27
CA ALA A 327 -9.27 -4.97 -12.31
C ALA A 327 -7.99 -4.11 -12.32
N PRO A 328 -8.11 -2.77 -12.34
CA PRO A 328 -6.96 -1.89 -12.27
C PRO A 328 -6.20 -2.11 -10.94
N SER A 329 -4.88 -2.25 -11.04
CA SER A 329 -3.97 -2.38 -9.89
C SER A 329 -3.72 -1.01 -9.26
N VAL A 330 -4.47 -0.69 -8.20
CA VAL A 330 -4.46 0.61 -7.53
C VAL A 330 -4.17 0.42 -6.05
N ALA A 331 -3.28 1.27 -5.52
CA ALA A 331 -3.09 1.44 -4.09
C ALA A 331 -3.13 2.94 -3.77
N SER A 332 -3.61 3.33 -2.61
CA SER A 332 -3.70 4.75 -2.24
C SER A 332 -3.39 5.03 -0.77
N MET A 333 -2.94 6.26 -0.52
CA MET A 333 -2.87 6.88 0.80
C MET A 333 -3.82 8.07 0.76
N GLU A 334 -5.00 7.92 1.33
CA GLU A 334 -6.06 8.93 1.27
C GLU A 334 -6.59 9.23 2.66
N HIS A 335 -7.21 10.39 2.79
CA HIS A 335 -7.93 10.79 3.99
C HIS A 335 -9.43 10.63 3.68
N ASP A 336 -10.11 9.67 4.32
CA ASP A 336 -11.50 9.31 4.04
C ASP A 336 -12.48 10.37 4.55
N VAL A 337 -12.67 11.49 3.84
CA VAL A 337 -13.62 12.51 4.30
C VAL A 337 -14.86 12.53 3.43
N THR A 338 -15.96 11.99 3.97
CA THR A 338 -17.30 12.37 3.54
C THR A 338 -17.69 13.67 4.23
N GLU A 339 -17.58 14.81 3.53
CA GLU A 339 -18.36 15.98 3.96
C GLU A 339 -19.84 15.66 3.69
N PRO A 340 -20.78 15.94 4.61
CA PRO A 340 -22.17 16.04 4.19
C PRO A 340 -22.20 17.09 3.08
N ALA A 341 -22.73 16.72 1.92
CA ALA A 341 -22.81 17.58 0.76
C ALA A 341 -23.36 18.94 1.21
N ALA A 342 -22.48 19.94 1.30
CA ALA A 342 -22.91 21.32 1.43
C ALA A 342 -23.59 21.61 0.10
N ASP A 343 -24.90 21.83 0.19
CA ASP A 343 -25.76 22.16 -0.93
C ASP A 343 -25.06 23.18 -1.81
N VAL A 344 -24.91 22.83 -3.09
CA VAL A 344 -24.32 23.70 -4.10
C VAL A 344 -25.36 24.78 -4.38
N THR A 345 -25.34 25.84 -3.60
CA THR A 345 -25.93 27.10 -4.04
C THR A 345 -24.81 27.93 -4.64
N ASP A 346 -24.73 27.87 -5.97
CA ASP A 346 -24.05 28.84 -6.82
C ASP A 346 -24.39 30.27 -6.39
N VAL A 347 -23.37 31.12 -6.29
CA VAL A 347 -23.44 32.57 -6.56
C VAL A 347 -22.21 32.97 -7.35
#